data_AF-A0A8I3P7F1-F1
#
_entry.id   AF-A0A8I3P7F1-F1
#
_cell.length_a   1.000
_cell.length_b   1.000
_cell.length_c   1.000
_cell.angle_alpha   90.00
_cell.angle_beta   90.00
_cell.angle_gamma   90.00
#
_symmetry.space_group_name_H-M   'P 1'
#
loop_
_entity.id
_entity.type
_entity.pdbx_description
1 polymer ?
#
loop_
_entity_poly.entity_id
_entity_poly.type
_entity_poly.pdbx_seq_one_letter_code
_entity_poly.pdbx_strand_id
1 'polypeptide(L)' 'MLSFLFCFAFFFILAQFLSGEFAVCEPCWLGRGKCRRICTEDEKVVGNCKMNFFCCRRRISTKH' A
#
# COMPACT_ATOMS: atom_id res chain seq x y z
N MET A 1 -27.37 -20.73 -6.44
CA MET A 1 -25.90 -20.80 -6.48
C MET A 1 -25.26 -19.53 -7.05
N LEU A 2 -25.70 -19.04 -8.22
CA LEU A 2 -25.13 -17.84 -8.85
C LEU A 2 -25.28 -16.54 -8.01
N SER A 3 -26.39 -16.41 -7.29
CA SER A 3 -26.69 -15.26 -6.41
C SER A 3 -25.73 -15.12 -5.23
N PHE A 4 -25.25 -16.26 -4.68
CA PHE A 4 -24.27 -16.27 -3.60
C PHE A 4 -22.89 -15.83 -4.09
N LEU A 5 -22.48 -16.24 -5.30
CA LEU A 5 -21.23 -15.79 -5.91
C LEU A 5 -21.21 -14.28 -6.16
N PHE A 6 -22.33 -13.72 -6.63
CA PHE A 6 -22.45 -12.28 -6.88
C PHE A 6 -22.27 -11.45 -5.60
N CYS A 7 -22.90 -11.89 -4.50
CA CYS A 7 -22.81 -11.19 -3.22
C CYS A 7 -21.38 -11.23 -2.66
N PHE A 8 -20.70 -12.37 -2.78
CA PHE A 8 -19.33 -12.54 -2.30
C PHE A 8 -18.33 -11.70 -3.10
N ALA A 9 -18.47 -11.66 -4.42
CA ALA A 9 -17.62 -10.84 -5.30
C ALA A 9 -17.83 -9.34 -5.05
N PHE A 10 -19.08 -8.90 -4.89
CA PHE A 10 -19.40 -7.51 -4.57
C PHE A 10 -18.82 -7.08 -3.22
N PHE A 11 -18.90 -7.94 -2.20
CA PHE A 11 -18.34 -7.69 -0.88
C PHE A 11 -16.81 -7.61 -0.90
N PHE A 12 -16.14 -8.49 -1.66
CA PHE A 12 -14.68 -8.47 -1.82
C PHE A 12 -14.20 -7.18 -2.50
N ILE A 13 -14.87 -6.75 -3.57
CA ILE A 13 -14.53 -5.50 -4.30
C ILE A 13 -14.74 -4.28 -3.41
N LEU A 14 -15.87 -4.23 -2.66
CA LEU A 14 -16.13 -3.16 -1.69
C LEU A 14 -15.11 -3.15 -0.55
N ALA A 15 -14.73 -4.33 -0.05
CA ALA A 15 -13.72 -4.44 1.00
C ALA A 15 -12.37 -3.91 0.53
N GLN A 16 -11.92 -4.23 -0.70
CA GLN A 16 -10.69 -3.67 -1.26
C GLN A 16 -10.76 -2.14 -1.45
N PHE A 17 -11.94 -1.62 -1.80
CA PHE A 17 -12.19 -0.18 -1.96
C PHE A 17 -12.17 0.57 -0.63
N LEU A 18 -12.84 0.04 0.39
CA LEU A 18 -12.86 0.60 1.74
C LEU A 18 -11.55 0.41 2.51
N SER A 19 -10.86 -0.70 2.27
CA SER A 19 -9.52 -0.99 2.82
C SER A 19 -8.45 -0.05 2.24
N GLY A 20 -8.76 0.69 1.16
CA GLY A 20 -7.84 1.67 0.58
C GLY A 20 -6.61 1.03 -0.04
N GLU A 21 -6.67 -0.26 -0.37
CA GLU A 21 -5.60 -1.02 -1.02
C GLU A 21 -5.45 -0.70 -2.52
N PHE A 22 -6.13 0.36 -2.99
CA PHE A 22 -5.90 0.93 -4.32
C PHE A 22 -4.57 1.68 -4.44
N ALA A 23 -3.83 1.84 -3.33
CA ALA A 23 -2.39 2.10 -3.42
C ALA A 23 -1.67 0.75 -3.62
N VAL A 24 -1.82 0.17 -4.81
CA VAL A 24 -0.77 -0.69 -5.37
C VAL A 24 0.52 0.05 -5.07
N CYS A 25 1.37 -0.53 -4.22
CA CYS A 25 2.54 0.12 -3.66
C CYS A 25 3.46 0.58 -4.80
N GLU A 26 3.20 1.77 -5.36
CA GLU A 26 4.06 2.32 -6.38
C GLU A 26 5.44 2.43 -5.76
N PRO A 27 6.45 1.82 -6.40
CA PRO A 27 7.81 1.98 -5.94
C PRO A 27 8.15 3.46 -5.97
N CYS A 28 8.37 4.04 -4.80
CA CYS A 28 8.90 5.40 -4.71
C CYS A 28 10.43 5.34 -4.62
N TRP A 29 11.10 6.44 -4.93
CA TRP A 29 12.57 6.53 -4.82
C TRP A 29 13.30 5.49 -5.71
N LEU A 30 13.09 5.57 -7.03
CA LEU A 30 13.73 4.69 -8.03
C LEU A 30 13.55 3.18 -7.76
N GLY A 31 12.44 2.74 -7.16
CA GLY A 31 12.25 1.32 -6.83
C GLY A 31 12.61 0.89 -5.41
N ARG A 32 13.22 1.77 -4.60
CA ARG A 32 13.80 1.39 -3.29
C ARG A 32 12.93 1.73 -2.08
N GLY A 33 11.81 2.40 -2.29
CA GLY A 33 10.85 2.75 -1.25
C GLY A 33 9.43 2.31 -1.61
N LYS A 34 8.54 2.37 -0.61
CA LYS A 34 7.11 2.09 -0.77
C LYS A 34 6.28 3.30 -0.33
N CYS A 35 5.24 3.61 -1.08
CA CYS A 35 4.26 4.60 -0.68
C CYS A 35 3.32 4.03 0.41
N ARG A 36 3.23 4.71 1.55
CA ARG A 36 2.30 4.37 2.65
C ARG A 36 1.72 5.64 3.27
N ARG A 37 0.53 5.57 3.89
CA ARG A 37 -0.04 6.73 4.64
C ARG A 37 0.79 7.09 5.87
N ILE A 38 1.36 6.08 6.52
CA ILE A 38 2.23 6.20 7.69
C ILE A 38 3.36 5.19 7.49
N CYS A 39 4.60 5.59 7.73
CA CYS A 39 5.74 4.68 7.72
C CYS A 39 5.79 3.86 9.00
N THR A 40 6.24 2.61 8.92
CA THR A 40 6.55 1.82 10.12
C THR A 40 7.77 2.40 10.82
N GLU A 41 7.98 2.07 12.10
CA GLU A 41 9.13 2.54 12.89
C GLU A 41 10.50 2.17 12.28
N ASP A 42 10.58 1.03 11.58
CA ASP A 42 11.76 0.57 10.85
C ASP A 42 12.01 1.30 9.51
N GLU A 43 11.04 2.11 9.07
CA GLU A 43 11.08 2.85 7.82
C GLU A 43 11.26 4.35 8.09
N LYS A 44 12.06 5.03 7.26
CA LYS A 44 12.24 6.48 7.29
C LYS A 44 11.40 7.11 6.19
N VAL A 45 10.74 8.23 6.51
CA VAL A 45 10.13 9.11 5.50
C VAL A 45 11.25 9.77 4.70
N VAL A 46 11.31 9.48 3.40
CA VAL A 46 12.31 10.08 2.47
C VAL A 46 11.67 11.07 1.49
N GLY A 47 10.35 11.12 1.45
CA GLY A 47 9.58 12.03 0.60
C GLY A 47 8.09 11.75 0.71
N ASN A 48 7.35 12.26 -0.26
CA ASN A 48 5.91 12.11 -0.36
C ASN A 48 5.55 11.50 -1.73
N CYS A 49 4.54 10.65 -1.73
CA CYS A 49 3.91 10.11 -2.92
C CYS A 49 2.65 10.92 -3.25
N LYS A 50 1.98 10.59 -4.35
CA LYS A 50 0.73 11.24 -4.74
C LYS A 50 -0.34 10.98 -3.67
N MET A 51 -1.14 12.00 -3.35
CA MET A 51 -2.37 11.88 -2.53
C MET A 51 -2.17 11.68 -1.00
N ASN A 52 -1.38 12.54 -0.33
CA ASN A 52 -1.11 12.49 1.13
C ASN A 52 -0.44 11.19 1.64
N PHE A 53 0.19 10.42 0.76
CA PHE A 53 1.02 9.28 1.14
C PHE A 53 2.48 9.72 1.31
N PHE A 54 3.19 9.11 2.24
CA PHE A 54 4.64 9.27 2.41
C PHE A 54 5.39 8.18 1.66
N CYS A 55 6.54 8.54 1.10
CA CYS A 55 7.51 7.59 0.58
C CYS A 55 8.35 7.07 1.76
N CYS A 56 8.10 5.81 2.11
CA CYS A 56 8.76 5.10 3.20
C CYS A 56 9.91 4.27 2.63
N ARG A 57 11.12 4.49 3.15
CA ARG A 57 12.29 3.69 2.81
C ARG A 57 12.74 2.95 4.05
N ARG A 58 12.85 1.62 3.97
CA ARG A 58 13.50 0.85 5.05
C ARG A 58 14.88 1.44 5.30
N ARG A 59 15.25 1.60 6.58
CA ARG A 59 16.66 1.78 6.90
C ARG A 59 17.35 0.54 6.34
N ILE A 60 18.21 0.73 5.34
CA ILE A 60 19.05 -0.34 4.81
C ILE A 60 19.96 -0.80 5.94
N SER A 61 19.45 -1.67 6.80
CA SER A 61 20.26 -2.70 7.40
C SER A 61 20.52 -3.66 6.26
N THR A 62 21.67 -3.49 5.62
CA THR A 62 22.29 -4.51 4.78
C THR A 62 22.36 -5.79 5.62
N LYS A 63 21.32 -6.64 5.54
CA LYS A 63 21.52 -8.06 5.81
C LYS A 63 22.28 -8.59 4.60
N HIS A 64 23.53 -8.89 4.89
CA HIS A 64 24.51 -9.60 4.08
C HIS A 64 23.97 -10.94 3.58
#